data_AF-A0A3B9XZU4-F1
#
_entry.id   AF-A0A3B9XZU4-F1
#
_cell.length_a   1.000
_cell.length_b   1.000
_cell.length_c   1.000
_cell.angle_alpha   90.00
_cell.angle_beta   90.00
_cell.angle_gamma   90.00
#
_symmetry.space_group_name_H-M   'P 1'
#
loop_
_entity.id
_entity.type
_entity.pdbx_description
1 polymer ?
#
loop_
_entity_poly.entity_id
_entity_poly.type
_entity_poly.pdbx_seq_one_letter_code
_entity_poly.pdbx_strand_id
1 'polypeptide(L)'
;MKFTEGAFKDWGYELAVERFGAEPLDGGPWHVFKNPKTGKDIVVKDVIADAFLQQILMRPDEYSVIATLNLNGDYISDALAAEVGGIGIAPGANIGGSVAVFEATHGTAPKYAGQDKVNPGSLILSAEMMLRHLGWTEAADLVINGMQGAIEAKTVTYDFERLMPDATLLRCSEFGDAIISHMEE
;
A
#
# COMPACT_ATOMS: atom_id res chain seq x y z
N MET A 1 -25.52 5.58 4.23
CA MET A 1 -25.88 6.28 2.97
C MET A 1 -26.32 5.24 1.93
N LYS A 2 -27.63 4.95 1.81
CA LYS A 2 -28.12 3.76 1.09
C LYS A 2 -27.92 3.82 -0.42
N PHE A 3 -28.22 4.95 -1.05
CA PHE A 3 -28.23 5.09 -2.51
C PHE A 3 -26.89 5.56 -3.11
N THR A 4 -25.85 5.68 -2.29
CA THR A 4 -24.48 6.00 -2.73
C THR A 4 -23.52 4.90 -2.31
N GLU A 5 -23.19 4.81 -1.01
CA GLU A 5 -22.28 3.76 -0.52
C GLU A 5 -22.92 2.37 -0.57
N GLY A 6 -24.21 2.26 -0.24
CA GLY A 6 -24.94 0.99 -0.40
C GLY A 6 -24.94 0.52 -1.85
N ALA A 7 -25.14 1.44 -2.80
CA ALA A 7 -25.08 1.14 -4.23
C ALA A 7 -23.66 0.74 -4.69
N PHE A 8 -22.61 1.37 -4.17
CA PHE A 8 -21.22 0.94 -4.43
C PHE A 8 -21.00 -0.52 -4.06
N LYS A 9 -21.45 -0.92 -2.86
CA LYS A 9 -21.36 -2.30 -2.38
C LYS A 9 -22.18 -3.23 -3.28
N ASP A 10 -23.44 -2.89 -3.58
CA ASP A 10 -24.31 -3.72 -4.41
C ASP A 10 -23.74 -3.91 -5.83
N TRP A 11 -23.28 -2.84 -6.49
CA TRP A 11 -22.65 -2.91 -7.81
C TRP A 11 -21.31 -3.67 -7.81
N GLY A 12 -20.54 -3.61 -6.71
CA GLY A 12 -19.31 -4.39 -6.57
C GLY A 12 -19.58 -5.90 -6.56
N TYR A 13 -20.62 -6.34 -5.85
CA TYR A 13 -21.06 -7.75 -5.86
C TYR A 13 -21.62 -8.16 -7.22
N GLU A 14 -22.46 -7.33 -7.85
CA GLU A 14 -22.98 -7.59 -9.20
C GLU A 14 -21.83 -7.80 -10.20
N LEU A 15 -20.81 -6.94 -10.18
CA LEU A 15 -19.62 -7.10 -11.02
C LEU A 15 -18.90 -8.43 -10.74
N ALA A 16 -18.74 -8.81 -9.48
CA ALA A 16 -18.11 -10.08 -9.10
C ALA A 16 -18.86 -11.29 -9.67
N VAL A 17 -20.19 -11.28 -9.65
CA VAL A 17 -21.03 -12.32 -10.24
C VAL A 17 -20.93 -12.31 -11.77
N GLU A 18 -21.19 -11.16 -12.40
CA GLU A 18 -21.34 -11.06 -13.85
C GLU A 18 -20.02 -11.25 -14.63
N ARG A 19 -18.90 -10.77 -14.08
CA ARG A 19 -17.61 -10.77 -14.77
C ARG A 19 -16.66 -11.85 -14.29
N PHE A 20 -16.80 -12.27 -13.04
CA PHE A 20 -15.88 -13.23 -12.43
C PHE A 20 -16.56 -14.54 -12.03
N GLY A 21 -17.88 -14.67 -12.21
CA GLY A 21 -18.62 -15.91 -11.91
C GLY A 21 -18.63 -16.23 -10.42
N ALA A 22 -18.64 -15.21 -9.56
CA ALA A 22 -18.65 -15.43 -8.12
C ALA A 22 -19.98 -16.02 -7.65
N GLU A 23 -19.91 -17.00 -6.74
CA GLU A 23 -21.06 -17.69 -6.16
C GLU A 23 -21.19 -17.36 -4.67
N PRO A 24 -22.40 -17.41 -4.07
CA PRO A 24 -22.58 -17.16 -2.64
C PRO A 24 -21.74 -18.11 -1.78
N LEU A 25 -20.93 -17.53 -0.89
CA LEU A 25 -20.20 -18.28 0.14
C LEU A 25 -21.13 -18.56 1.32
N ASP A 26 -21.33 -19.83 1.66
CA ASP A 26 -22.15 -20.30 2.81
C ASP A 26 -23.58 -19.71 2.86
N GLY A 27 -24.18 -19.41 1.69
CA GLY A 27 -25.51 -18.81 1.60
C GLY A 27 -25.55 -17.28 1.64
N GLY A 28 -24.38 -16.63 1.62
CA GLY A 28 -24.23 -15.17 1.52
C GLY A 28 -24.11 -14.44 2.86
N PRO A 29 -23.86 -13.12 2.86
CA PRO A 29 -23.82 -12.21 1.70
C PRO A 29 -22.51 -12.22 0.91
N TRP A 30 -21.45 -12.81 1.46
CA TRP A 30 -20.16 -12.89 0.79
C TRP A 30 -20.21 -13.84 -0.40
N HIS A 31 -19.31 -13.61 -1.35
CA HIS A 31 -19.19 -14.42 -2.55
C HIS A 31 -17.76 -14.96 -2.68
N VAL A 32 -17.61 -16.03 -3.44
CA VAL A 32 -16.31 -16.63 -3.74
C VAL A 32 -16.20 -16.96 -5.21
N PHE A 33 -15.04 -16.72 -5.80
CA PHE A 33 -14.71 -17.20 -7.16
C PHE A 33 -13.28 -17.72 -7.20
N LYS A 34 -12.96 -18.54 -8.20
CA LYS A 34 -11.60 -19.06 -8.39
C LYS A 34 -10.76 -18.11 -9.22
N ASN A 35 -9.56 -17.81 -8.75
CA ASN A 35 -8.55 -17.14 -9.54
C ASN A 35 -8.17 -18.02 -10.74
N PRO A 36 -8.36 -17.58 -12.00
CA PRO A 36 -8.12 -18.42 -13.17
C PRO A 36 -6.64 -18.72 -13.41
N LYS A 37 -5.72 -17.96 -12.81
CA LYS A 37 -4.27 -18.16 -12.96
C LYS A 37 -3.70 -19.09 -11.90
N THR A 38 -4.21 -19.02 -10.66
CA THR A 38 -3.63 -19.75 -9.52
C THR A 38 -4.53 -20.85 -8.96
N GLY A 39 -5.81 -20.89 -9.36
CA GLY A 39 -6.82 -21.83 -8.85
C GLY A 39 -7.28 -21.56 -7.41
N LYS A 40 -6.68 -20.59 -6.72
CA LYS A 40 -7.03 -20.21 -5.35
C LYS A 40 -8.38 -19.50 -5.30
N ASP A 41 -9.11 -19.72 -4.22
CA ASP A 41 -10.37 -19.03 -3.97
C ASP A 41 -10.11 -17.58 -3.56
N ILE A 42 -10.89 -16.66 -4.12
CA ILE A 42 -10.92 -15.24 -3.76
C ILE A 42 -12.29 -14.96 -3.17
N VAL A 43 -12.30 -14.56 -1.89
CA VAL A 43 -13.51 -14.15 -1.19
C VAL A 43 -13.77 -12.67 -1.44
N VAL A 44 -14.95 -12.37 -1.98
CA VAL A 44 -15.49 -11.01 -2.10
C VAL A 44 -16.40 -10.79 -0.90
N LYS A 45 -15.99 -9.86 -0.03
CA LYS A 45 -16.68 -9.53 1.22
C LYS A 45 -16.82 -8.03 1.40
N ASP A 46 -17.74 -7.64 2.28
CA ASP A 46 -17.98 -6.25 2.67
C ASP A 46 -17.99 -6.06 4.19
N VAL A 47 -17.73 -4.82 4.61
CA VAL A 47 -17.70 -4.37 6.00
C VAL A 47 -18.03 -2.88 6.02
N ILE A 48 -18.76 -2.43 7.05
CA ILE A 48 -19.10 -1.01 7.21
C ILE A 48 -17.83 -0.24 7.62
N ALA A 49 -17.64 0.96 7.07
CA ALA A 49 -16.39 1.72 7.20
C ALA A 49 -15.97 1.99 8.67
N ASP A 50 -16.91 2.27 9.56
CA ASP A 50 -16.63 2.52 10.98
C ASP A 50 -16.14 1.26 11.72
N ALA A 51 -16.76 0.11 11.44
CA ALA A 51 -16.32 -1.18 11.94
C ALA A 51 -14.97 -1.57 11.31
N PHE A 52 -14.76 -1.27 10.03
CA PHE A 52 -13.51 -1.58 9.34
C PHE A 52 -12.31 -0.89 9.98
N LEU A 53 -12.44 0.38 10.38
CA LEU A 53 -11.38 1.09 11.11
C LEU A 53 -11.02 0.43 12.46
N GLN A 54 -11.92 -0.34 13.06
CA GLN A 54 -11.60 -1.17 14.23
C GLN A 54 -10.96 -2.51 13.81
N GLN A 55 -11.44 -3.11 12.73
CA GLN A 55 -10.99 -4.41 12.26
C GLN A 55 -9.56 -4.38 11.73
N ILE A 56 -9.11 -3.30 11.10
CA ILE A 56 -7.70 -3.17 10.65
C ILE A 56 -6.73 -3.29 11.83
N LEU A 57 -7.10 -2.79 13.03
CA LEU A 57 -6.29 -2.92 14.24
C LEU A 57 -6.43 -4.28 14.93
N MET A 58 -7.65 -4.82 15.01
CA MET A 58 -7.94 -6.02 15.81
C MET A 58 -7.72 -7.33 15.04
N ARG A 59 -7.89 -7.30 13.72
CA ARG A 59 -7.86 -8.46 12.82
C ARG A 59 -7.26 -8.11 11.44
N PRO A 60 -6.06 -7.50 11.38
CA PRO A 60 -5.46 -7.06 10.12
C PRO A 60 -5.27 -8.20 9.11
N ASP A 61 -4.99 -9.41 9.58
CA ASP A 61 -4.73 -10.61 8.79
C ASP A 61 -5.97 -11.18 8.08
N GLU A 62 -7.18 -10.74 8.46
CA GLU A 62 -8.40 -11.10 7.75
C GLU A 62 -8.58 -10.32 6.44
N TYR A 63 -7.79 -9.29 6.16
CA TYR A 63 -7.97 -8.39 5.01
C TYR A 63 -6.75 -8.39 4.07
N SER A 64 -6.99 -8.11 2.78
CA SER A 64 -5.94 -8.07 1.76
C SER A 64 -6.18 -6.94 0.77
N VAL A 65 -7.01 -7.14 -0.26
CA VAL A 65 -7.36 -6.08 -1.22
C VAL A 65 -8.59 -5.33 -0.73
N ILE A 66 -8.52 -3.99 -0.71
CA ILE A 66 -9.63 -3.11 -0.32
C ILE A 66 -10.07 -2.28 -1.52
N ALA A 67 -11.37 -2.29 -1.80
CA ALA A 67 -12.01 -1.41 -2.77
C ALA A 67 -13.05 -0.54 -2.04
N THR A 68 -12.96 0.78 -2.18
CA THR A 68 -13.82 1.70 -1.44
C THR A 68 -14.03 3.01 -2.22
N LEU A 69 -14.91 3.88 -1.71
CA LEU A 69 -15.16 5.19 -2.29
C LEU A 69 -14.05 6.19 -1.91
N ASN A 70 -13.94 7.26 -2.68
CA ASN A 70 -12.85 8.26 -2.58
C ASN A 70 -12.56 8.71 -1.13
N LEU A 71 -13.56 9.24 -0.40
CA LEU A 71 -13.38 9.73 0.97
C LEU A 71 -12.99 8.61 1.96
N ASN A 72 -13.59 7.42 1.84
CA ASN A 72 -13.24 6.30 2.70
C ASN A 72 -11.81 5.83 2.39
N GLY A 73 -11.40 5.87 1.13
CA GLY A 73 -10.05 5.52 0.69
C GLY A 73 -8.99 6.43 1.29
N ASP A 74 -9.23 7.75 1.27
CA ASP A 74 -8.39 8.75 1.94
C ASP A 74 -8.18 8.38 3.42
N TYR A 75 -9.27 8.25 4.19
CA TYR A 75 -9.17 7.97 5.63
C TYR A 75 -8.56 6.60 5.95
N ILE A 76 -8.92 5.56 5.21
CA ILE A 76 -8.44 4.20 5.43
C ILE A 76 -6.95 4.10 5.12
N SER A 77 -6.52 4.65 3.97
CA SER A 77 -5.14 4.54 3.54
C SER A 77 -4.18 5.28 4.49
N ASP A 78 -4.56 6.47 4.96
CA ASP A 78 -3.79 7.19 5.98
C ASP A 78 -3.76 6.45 7.33
N ALA A 79 -4.88 5.88 7.76
CA ALA A 79 -4.94 5.11 9.01
C ALA A 79 -4.01 3.88 8.96
N LEU A 80 -4.04 3.13 7.86
CA LEU A 80 -3.18 1.97 7.66
C LEU A 80 -1.70 2.37 7.54
N ALA A 81 -1.40 3.46 6.84
CA ALA A 81 -0.02 3.96 6.72
C ALA A 81 0.53 4.37 8.08
N ALA A 82 -0.28 4.99 8.94
CA ALA A 82 0.09 5.32 10.30
C ALA A 82 0.29 4.07 11.17
N GLU A 83 -0.58 3.07 11.06
CA GLU A 83 -0.54 1.82 11.82
C GLU A 83 0.77 1.06 11.61
N VAL A 84 1.25 0.97 10.36
CA VAL A 84 2.53 0.29 10.04
C VAL A 84 3.77 1.17 10.25
N GLY A 85 3.60 2.38 10.79
CA GLY A 85 4.69 3.35 10.95
C GLY A 85 5.21 3.92 9.61
N GLY A 86 4.43 3.76 8.53
CA GLY A 86 4.83 4.00 7.15
C GLY A 86 4.45 5.37 6.59
N ILE A 87 4.00 6.33 7.40
CA ILE A 87 3.52 7.65 6.89
C ILE A 87 4.54 8.39 6.03
N GLY A 88 5.85 8.20 6.27
CA GLY A 88 6.93 8.79 5.47
C GLY A 88 7.35 7.96 4.26
N ILE A 89 6.88 6.72 4.15
CA ILE A 89 7.30 5.75 3.12
C ILE A 89 6.13 5.13 2.34
N ALA A 90 4.89 5.54 2.59
CA ALA A 90 3.72 5.01 1.89
C ALA A 90 3.81 5.31 0.38
N PRO A 91 3.80 4.32 -0.52
CA PRO A 91 3.80 4.55 -1.95
C PRO A 91 2.39 4.87 -2.48
N GLY A 92 2.32 5.46 -3.68
CA GLY A 92 1.07 5.91 -4.27
C GLY A 92 1.09 5.90 -5.79
N ALA A 93 -0.07 5.59 -6.38
CA ALA A 93 -0.28 5.63 -7.82
C ALA A 93 -1.72 6.03 -8.18
N ASN A 94 -1.85 6.83 -9.24
CA ASN A 94 -3.11 7.16 -9.89
C ASN A 94 -3.14 6.45 -11.25
N ILE A 95 -4.03 5.49 -11.41
CA ILE A 95 -4.09 4.64 -12.60
C ILE A 95 -5.42 4.85 -13.32
N GLY A 96 -5.33 5.18 -14.61
CA GLY A 96 -6.46 5.28 -15.53
C GLY A 96 -6.21 4.46 -16.81
N GLY A 97 -7.18 4.46 -17.72
CA GLY A 97 -7.20 3.55 -18.88
C GLY A 97 -5.87 3.40 -19.63
N SER A 98 -5.26 4.50 -20.09
CA SER A 98 -4.01 4.47 -20.86
C SER A 98 -2.82 5.13 -20.16
N VAL A 99 -2.98 5.58 -18.91
CA VAL A 99 -1.96 6.37 -18.20
C VAL A 99 -1.92 5.95 -16.74
N ALA A 100 -0.71 5.75 -16.22
CA ALA A 100 -0.44 5.59 -14.80
C ALA A 100 0.56 6.66 -14.34
N VAL A 101 0.27 7.30 -13.21
CA VAL A 101 1.14 8.29 -12.57
C VAL A 101 1.48 7.80 -11.18
N PHE A 102 2.77 7.66 -10.89
CA PHE A 102 3.29 7.24 -9.60
C PHE A 102 3.83 8.47 -8.86
N GLU A 103 3.50 8.62 -7.58
CA GLU A 103 3.79 9.84 -6.84
C GLU A 103 4.19 9.55 -5.39
N ALA A 104 4.92 10.47 -4.77
CA ALA A 104 5.08 10.47 -3.32
C ALA A 104 3.75 10.90 -2.67
N THR A 105 3.37 10.25 -1.58
CA THR A 105 2.08 10.49 -0.90
C THR A 105 2.17 11.59 0.16
N HIS A 106 3.38 11.91 0.62
CA HIS A 106 3.59 12.97 1.61
C HIS A 106 3.59 14.37 0.98
N GLY A 107 3.28 15.38 1.81
CA GLY A 107 3.37 16.79 1.41
C GLY A 107 4.80 17.29 1.16
N THR A 108 4.93 18.54 0.72
CA THR A 108 6.21 19.13 0.27
C THR A 108 7.21 19.49 1.39
N ALA A 109 6.75 19.54 2.64
CA ALA A 109 7.54 19.90 3.83
C ALA A 109 8.59 21.03 3.61
N PRO A 110 8.17 22.27 3.23
CA PRO A 110 9.09 23.31 2.75
C PRO A 110 10.24 23.68 3.69
N LYS A 111 10.03 23.53 5.01
CA LYS A 111 11.05 23.76 6.04
C LYS A 111 12.29 22.85 5.94
N TYR A 112 12.23 21.76 5.19
CA TYR A 112 13.34 20.82 4.97
C TYR A 112 13.85 20.81 3.54
N ALA A 113 13.31 21.67 2.66
CA ALA A 113 13.73 21.74 1.27
C ALA A 113 15.23 22.07 1.15
N GLY A 114 15.95 21.29 0.34
CA GLY A 114 17.38 21.48 0.09
C GLY A 114 18.31 21.07 1.23
N GLN A 115 17.81 20.44 2.30
CA GLN A 115 18.61 20.05 3.47
C GLN A 115 19.13 18.62 3.44
N ASP A 116 18.82 17.85 2.39
CA ASP A 116 19.25 16.44 2.28
C ASP A 116 18.86 15.60 3.51
N LYS A 117 17.63 15.80 4.02
CA LYS A 117 17.21 15.34 5.34
C LYS A 117 16.04 14.34 5.35
N VAL A 118 15.06 14.56 4.48
CA VAL A 118 13.79 13.82 4.51
C VAL A 118 13.95 12.41 3.97
N ASN A 119 13.03 11.52 4.34
CA ASN A 119 13.01 10.14 3.85
C ASN A 119 12.56 10.10 2.38
N PRO A 120 13.35 9.55 1.44
CA PRO A 120 12.95 9.37 0.05
C PRO A 120 12.07 8.12 -0.18
N GLY A 121 11.79 7.33 0.85
CA GLY A 121 11.18 6.01 0.74
C GLY A 121 9.83 5.98 0.04
N SER A 122 8.96 6.98 0.24
CA SER A 122 7.65 7.05 -0.43
C SER A 122 7.81 7.09 -1.96
N LEU A 123 8.69 7.96 -2.48
CA LEU A 123 8.92 8.07 -3.92
C LEU A 123 9.63 6.84 -4.49
N ILE A 124 10.57 6.26 -3.73
CA ILE A 124 11.29 5.04 -4.13
C ILE A 124 10.32 3.86 -4.23
N LEU A 125 9.42 3.68 -3.26
CA LEU A 125 8.42 2.61 -3.30
C LEU A 125 7.32 2.88 -4.34
N SER A 126 7.01 4.13 -4.65
CA SER A 126 6.16 4.45 -5.81
C SER A 126 6.86 4.11 -7.13
N ALA A 127 8.19 4.25 -7.22
CA ALA A 127 8.96 3.78 -8.36
C ALA A 127 9.03 2.24 -8.42
N GLU A 128 9.05 1.55 -7.29
CA GLU A 128 8.87 0.09 -7.22
C GLU A 128 7.53 -0.33 -7.84
N MET A 129 6.43 0.32 -7.44
CA MET A 129 5.11 0.07 -8.04
C MET A 129 5.11 0.34 -9.55
N MET A 130 5.83 1.36 -10.00
CA MET A 130 6.00 1.67 -11.42
C MET A 130 6.74 0.55 -12.17
N LEU A 131 7.86 0.06 -11.63
CA LEU A 131 8.63 -1.05 -12.22
C LEU A 131 7.74 -2.30 -12.35
N ARG A 132 6.98 -2.61 -11.29
CA ARG A 132 6.03 -3.73 -11.29
C ARG A 132 4.92 -3.54 -12.32
N HIS A 133 4.40 -2.31 -12.48
CA HIS A 133 3.41 -1.97 -13.52
C HIS A 133 3.96 -2.11 -14.95
N LEU A 134 5.24 -1.81 -15.16
CA LEU A 134 5.93 -2.01 -16.44
C LEU A 134 6.27 -3.48 -16.73
N GLY A 135 6.03 -4.38 -15.78
CA GLY A 135 6.37 -5.80 -15.88
C GLY A 135 7.84 -6.11 -15.56
N TRP A 136 8.59 -5.15 -15.01
CA TRP A 136 9.98 -5.33 -14.59
C TRP A 136 10.02 -5.80 -13.12
N THR A 137 9.45 -6.98 -12.89
CA THR A 137 9.25 -7.52 -11.54
C THR A 137 10.55 -7.76 -10.78
N GLU A 138 11.60 -8.20 -11.47
CA GLU A 138 12.91 -8.49 -10.89
C GLU A 138 13.57 -7.21 -10.35
N ALA A 139 13.45 -6.10 -11.10
CA ALA A 139 13.97 -4.80 -10.65
C ALA A 139 13.16 -4.24 -9.47
N ALA A 140 11.83 -4.44 -9.47
CA ALA A 140 10.98 -4.07 -8.36
C ALA A 140 11.34 -4.85 -7.08
N ASP A 141 11.59 -6.14 -7.20
CA ASP A 141 11.97 -7.00 -6.07
C ASP A 141 13.34 -6.59 -5.47
N LEU A 142 14.31 -6.16 -6.28
CA LEU A 142 15.57 -5.60 -5.78
C LEU A 142 15.35 -4.33 -4.93
N VAL A 143 14.43 -3.45 -5.34
CA VAL A 143 14.10 -2.24 -4.55
C VAL A 143 13.48 -2.62 -3.20
N ILE A 144 12.59 -3.61 -3.18
CA ILE A 144 12.02 -4.14 -1.93
C ILE A 144 13.12 -4.71 -1.03
N ASN A 145 13.99 -5.57 -1.55
CA ASN A 145 15.09 -6.16 -0.79
C ASN A 145 16.03 -5.09 -0.22
N GLY A 146 16.43 -4.12 -1.05
CA GLY A 146 17.29 -3.02 -0.61
C GLY A 146 16.65 -2.16 0.48
N MET A 147 15.35 -1.85 0.36
CA MET A 147 14.61 -1.12 1.40
C MET A 147 14.51 -1.91 2.70
N GLN A 148 14.21 -3.21 2.63
CA GLN A 148 14.16 -4.09 3.79
C GLN A 148 15.52 -4.15 4.49
N GLY A 149 16.59 -4.44 3.75
CA GLY A 149 17.94 -4.53 4.30
C GLY A 149 18.41 -3.23 4.96
N ALA A 150 18.21 -2.07 4.32
CA ALA A 150 18.60 -0.79 4.89
C ALA A 150 17.87 -0.45 6.20
N ILE A 151 16.57 -0.77 6.29
CA ILE A 151 15.77 -0.56 7.51
C ILE A 151 16.15 -1.57 8.60
N GLU A 152 16.37 -2.85 8.25
CA GLU A 152 16.80 -3.90 9.19
C GLU A 152 18.20 -3.62 9.77
N ALA A 153 19.11 -3.09 8.95
CA ALA A 153 20.43 -2.62 9.37
C ALA A 153 20.36 -1.36 10.26
N LYS A 154 19.16 -0.78 10.44
CA LYS A 154 18.92 0.46 11.19
C LYS A 154 19.72 1.66 10.67
N THR A 155 20.07 1.67 9.39
CA THR A 155 20.73 2.80 8.72
C THR A 155 19.68 3.61 7.98
N VAL A 156 19.12 4.61 8.64
CA VAL A 156 17.84 5.24 8.27
C VAL A 156 17.86 6.75 8.42
N THR A 157 16.90 7.43 7.78
CA THR A 157 16.71 8.88 7.92
C THR A 157 16.12 9.27 9.28
N TYR A 158 16.18 10.57 9.60
CA TYR A 158 15.87 11.12 10.93
C TYR A 158 14.46 10.79 11.47
N ASP A 159 13.50 10.54 10.60
CA ASP A 159 12.11 10.24 10.91
C ASP A 159 11.95 8.85 11.53
N PHE A 160 12.74 7.87 11.08
CA PHE A 160 12.86 6.55 11.70
C PHE A 160 13.86 6.55 12.86
N GLU A 161 15.04 7.15 12.68
CA GLU A 161 16.11 7.12 13.69
C GLU A 161 15.63 7.59 15.08
N ARG A 162 14.86 8.67 15.14
CA ARG A 162 14.29 9.19 16.40
C ARG A 162 13.35 8.24 17.14
N LEU A 163 12.89 7.16 16.50
CA LEU A 163 11.99 6.14 17.04
C LEU A 163 12.69 4.78 17.25
N MET A 164 13.92 4.63 16.78
CA MET A 164 14.65 3.37 16.79
C MET A 164 15.87 3.45 17.72
N PRO A 165 16.00 2.59 18.74
CA PRO A 165 17.21 2.53 19.53
C PRO A 165 18.38 2.00 18.68
N ASP A 166 19.54 2.63 18.83
CA ASP A 166 20.80 2.28 18.18
C ASP A 166 20.76 2.35 16.64
N ALA A 167 19.96 3.25 16.08
CA ALA A 167 19.94 3.52 14.65
C ALA A 167 21.05 4.50 14.22
N THR A 168 21.58 4.30 13.02
CA THR A 168 22.53 5.21 12.39
C THR A 168 21.77 6.22 11.55
N LEU A 169 21.90 7.49 11.90
CA LEU A 169 21.28 8.60 11.16
C LEU A 169 21.97 8.79 9.80
N LEU A 170 21.20 8.65 8.73
CA LEU A 170 21.60 8.96 7.37
C LEU A 170 20.88 10.21 6.83
N ARG A 171 21.52 10.88 5.87
CA ARG A 171 20.90 11.86 4.99
C ARG A 171 19.95 11.20 3.99
N CYS A 172 19.15 12.03 3.30
CA CYS A 172 18.27 11.55 2.23
C CYS A 172 19.07 10.83 1.13
N SER A 173 20.16 11.44 0.65
CA SER A 173 21.04 10.86 -0.37
C SER A 173 21.70 9.56 0.10
N GLU A 174 22.28 9.58 1.30
CA GLU A 174 22.96 8.43 1.92
C GLU A 174 22.01 7.24 2.14
N PHE A 175 20.73 7.49 2.46
CA PHE A 175 19.75 6.41 2.55
C PHE A 175 19.45 5.76 1.20
N GLY A 176 19.49 6.52 0.11
CA GLY A 176 19.44 5.96 -1.26
C GLY A 176 20.62 5.03 -1.54
N ASP A 177 21.84 5.42 -1.15
CA ASP A 177 23.03 4.59 -1.28
C ASP A 177 22.96 3.32 -0.39
N ALA A 178 22.42 3.45 0.83
CA ALA A 178 22.19 2.32 1.73
C ALA A 178 21.24 1.29 1.10
N ILE A 179 20.12 1.73 0.52
CA ILE A 179 19.20 0.85 -0.20
C ILE A 179 19.92 0.10 -1.33
N ILE A 180 20.74 0.79 -2.12
CA ILE A 180 21.52 0.17 -3.21
C ILE A 180 22.45 -0.91 -2.67
N SER A 181 23.15 -0.66 -1.55
CA SER A 181 24.08 -1.63 -0.97
C SER A 181 23.43 -2.95 -0.52
N HIS A 182 22.12 -2.94 -0.26
CA HIS A 182 21.35 -4.11 0.16
C HIS A 182 20.55 -4.77 -0.98
N MET A 183 20.73 -4.37 -2.25
CA MET A 183 20.02 -5.00 -3.37
C MET A 183 20.55 -6.39 -3.73
N GLU A 184 21.82 -6.70 -3.43
CA GLU A 184 22.51 -7.92 -3.88
C GLU A 184 22.68 -9.02 -2.79
N GLU A 185 22.09 -8.84 -1.60
CA GLU A 185 22.13 -9.82 -0.50
C GLU A 185 21.00 -10.86 -0.56
#